data_AF-A0A401PTI0-F1
#
_entry.id   AF-A0A401PTI0-F1
#
_cell.length_a   1.000
_cell.length_b   1.000
_cell.length_c   1.000
_cell.angle_alpha   90.00
_cell.angle_beta   90.00
_cell.angle_gamma   90.00
#
_symmetry.space_group_name_H-M   'P 1'
#
loop_
_entity.id
_entity.type
_entity.pdbx_description
1 polymer ?
#
loop_
_entity_poly.entity_id
_entity_poly.type
_entity_poly.pdbx_seq_one_letter_code
_entity_poly.pdbx_strand_id
1 'polypeptide(L)' 'MAMLSEPRRKQKWSVDPRNNTWSNDESRFGQKMLEKMGWSKGKGLGAREQGSTENIKVQAKNNTVGLGAAENYE' A
#
# COMPACT_ATOMS: atom_id res chain seq x y z
N MET A 1 19.55 42.47 7.91
CA MET A 1 19.52 41.10 7.35
C MET A 1 19.07 40.14 8.43
N ALA A 2 17.79 39.77 8.44
CA ALA A 2 17.26 38.76 9.35
C ALA A 2 17.48 37.38 8.72
N MET A 3 18.08 36.46 9.49
CA MET A 3 18.38 35.09 9.05
C MET A 3 17.10 34.38 8.62
N LEU A 4 17.03 34.02 7.33
CA LEU A 4 15.93 33.32 6.68
C LEU A 4 16.01 31.80 6.98
N SER A 5 16.03 31.41 8.25
CA SER A 5 15.96 29.99 8.62
C SER A 5 14.62 29.71 9.28
N GLU A 6 13.73 29.00 8.59
CA GLU A 6 12.46 28.56 9.14
C GLU A 6 12.66 27.80 10.47
N PRO A 7 11.75 27.97 11.45
CA PRO A 7 11.81 27.21 12.70
C PRO A 7 11.77 25.71 12.43
N ARG A 8 12.73 24.95 12.97
CA ARG A 8 12.75 23.48 12.85
C ARG A 8 11.47 22.87 13.44
N ARG A 9 10.51 22.51 12.59
CA ARG A 9 9.30 21.79 12.97
C ARG A 9 9.62 20.31 13.16
N LYS A 10 9.57 19.81 14.40
CA LYS A 10 9.69 18.37 14.68
C LYS A 10 8.44 17.67 14.13
N GLN A 11 8.57 16.98 13.00
CA GLN A 11 7.49 16.15 12.48
C GLN A 11 7.45 14.82 13.26
N LYS A 12 6.31 14.55 13.91
CA LYS A 12 6.07 13.26 14.54
C LYS A 12 5.61 12.30 13.46
N TRP A 13 6.51 11.46 12.98
CA TRP A 13 6.13 10.39 12.05
C TRP A 13 5.26 9.35 12.77
N SER A 14 4.22 8.89 12.10
CA SER A 14 3.45 7.73 12.56
C SER A 14 4.37 6.50 12.63
N VAL A 15 4.01 5.52 13.47
CA VAL A 15 4.77 4.27 13.65
C VAL A 15 4.99 3.54 12.32
N ASP A 16 4.08 3.73 11.37
CA ASP A 16 4.23 3.24 10.01
C ASP A 16 3.80 4.31 8.99
N PRO A 17 4.73 5.16 8.52
CA PRO A 17 4.42 6.25 7.60
C PRO A 17 4.11 5.76 6.17
N ARG A 18 4.38 4.49 5.84
CA ARG A 18 4.13 3.90 4.52
C ARG A 18 2.99 2.87 4.53
N ASN A 19 2.41 2.58 5.70
CA ASN A 19 1.39 1.56 5.89
C ASN A 19 1.79 0.19 5.28
N ASN A 20 3.04 -0.21 5.49
CA ASN A 20 3.64 -1.44 4.94
C ASN A 20 3.89 -2.52 6.01
N THR A 21 3.66 -2.22 7.29
CA THR A 21 3.88 -3.16 8.40
C THR A 21 2.99 -4.39 8.27
N TRP A 22 1.70 -4.20 7.98
CA TRP A 22 0.74 -5.31 7.85
C TRP A 22 1.00 -6.20 6.62
N SER A 23 1.61 -5.67 5.55
CA SER A 23 1.90 -6.39 4.31
C SER A 23 3.24 -7.13 4.37
N ASN A 24 4.19 -6.65 5.17
CA ASN A 24 5.49 -7.29 5.38
C ASN A 24 5.52 -8.21 6.62
N ASP A 25 4.42 -8.28 7.37
CA ASP A 25 4.32 -9.15 8.53
C ASP A 25 4.08 -10.61 8.11
N GLU A 26 5.16 -11.39 8.15
CA GLU A 26 5.15 -12.82 7.81
C GLU A 26 4.57 -13.70 8.92
N SER A 27 4.32 -13.16 10.11
CA SER A 27 3.90 -13.93 11.28
C SER A 27 2.39 -14.14 11.36
N ARG A 28 1.62 -13.53 10.45
CA ARG A 28 0.15 -13.52 10.48
C ARG A 28 -0.42 -14.91 10.24
N PHE A 29 -1.54 -15.18 10.91
CA PHE A 29 -2.26 -16.46 10.84
C PHE A 29 -2.54 -16.91 9.40
N GLY A 30 -3.03 -16.00 8.55
CA GLY A 30 -3.36 -16.31 7.16
C GLY A 30 -2.15 -16.75 6.34
N GLN A 31 -0.98 -16.12 6.54
CA GLN A 31 0.24 -16.51 5.85
C GLN A 31 0.70 -17.91 6.27
N LYS A 32 0.76 -18.19 7.58
CA LYS A 32 1.11 -19.52 8.10
C LYS A 32 0.16 -20.61 7.60
N MET A 33 -1.13 -20.29 7.46
CA MET A 33 -2.12 -21.22 6.91
C MET A 33 -1.88 -21.51 5.43
N LEU A 34 -1.61 -20.48 4.63
CA LEU A 34 -1.30 -20.63 3.20
C LEU A 34 -0.03 -21.45 2.99
N GLU A 35 1.02 -21.16 3.76
CA GLU A 35 2.28 -21.91 3.73
C GLU A 35 2.08 -23.40 4.05
N LYS A 36 1.25 -23.72 5.05
CA LYS A 36 0.88 -25.11 5.36
C LYS A 36 0.12 -25.81 4.23
N MET A 37 -0.59 -25.07 3.40
CA MET A 37 -1.31 -25.59 2.23
C MET A 37 -0.42 -25.66 0.98
N GLY A 38 0.89 -25.40 1.11
CA GLY A 38 1.86 -25.51 0.01
C GLY A 38 2.05 -24.24 -0.81
N TRP A 39 1.45 -23.11 -0.40
CA TRP A 39 1.70 -21.82 -1.02
C TRP A 39 3.01 -21.20 -0.51
N SER A 40 3.78 -20.54 -1.37
CA SER A 40 5.01 -19.84 -0.96
C SER A 40 4.97 -18.37 -1.34
N LYS A 41 5.58 -17.52 -0.52
CA LYS A 41 5.66 -16.07 -0.76
C LYS A 41 6.20 -15.78 -2.17
N GLY A 42 5.48 -14.94 -2.91
CA GLY A 42 5.83 -14.55 -4.29
C GLY A 42 5.22 -15.42 -5.38
N LYS A 43 4.58 -16.55 -5.04
CA LYS A 43 3.83 -17.36 -6.01
C LYS A 43 2.37 -16.94 -6.12
N GLY A 44 1.84 -16.97 -7.33
CA GLY A 44 0.41 -16.82 -7.59
C GLY A 44 -0.39 -17.99 -7.01
N LEU A 45 -1.66 -17.75 -6.69
CA LEU A 45 -2.57 -18.81 -6.25
C LEU A 45 -3.13 -19.60 -7.44
N GLY A 46 -3.56 -20.83 -7.20
CA GLY A 46 -4.19 -21.71 -8.19
C GLY A 46 -3.30 -22.86 -8.66
N ALA A 47 -3.89 -23.84 -9.35
CA ALA A 47 -3.20 -25.08 -9.74
C ALA A 47 -2.00 -24.88 -10.67
N ARG A 48 -1.95 -23.75 -11.40
CA ARG A 48 -0.84 -23.36 -12.27
C ARG A 48 -0.18 -22.05 -11.83
N GLU A 49 -0.37 -21.66 -10.57
CA GLU A 49 0.16 -20.41 -10.00
C GLU A 49 -0.30 -19.15 -10.79
N GLN A 50 -1.47 -19.21 -11.43
CA GLN A 50 -1.97 -18.18 -12.34
C GLN A 50 -2.58 -16.95 -11.66
N GLY A 51 -2.79 -17.00 -10.35
CA GLY A 51 -3.35 -15.90 -9.57
C GLY A 51 -2.37 -14.72 -9.46
N SER A 52 -2.92 -13.52 -9.32
CA SER A 52 -2.11 -12.31 -9.09
C SER A 52 -1.26 -12.46 -7.81
N THR A 53 0.00 -12.07 -7.90
CA THR A 53 0.94 -12.01 -6.76
C THR A 53 0.70 -10.78 -5.88
N GLU A 54 0.09 -9.75 -6.45
CA GLU A 54 -0.21 -8.49 -5.75
C GLU A 54 -1.71 -8.34 -5.48
N ASN A 55 -2.01 -7.60 -4.42
CA ASN A 55 -3.37 -7.22 -4.08
C ASN A 55 -3.91 -6.17 -5.07
N ILE A 56 -5.21 -6.24 -5.34
CA ILE A 56 -5.88 -5.25 -6.20
C ILE A 56 -5.84 -3.89 -5.50
N LYS A 57 -5.25 -2.89 -6.17
CA LYS A 57 -5.21 -1.50 -5.71
C LYS A 57 -6.47 -0.79 -6.18
N VAL A 58 -7.26 -0.28 -5.23
CA VAL A 58 -8.41 0.54 -5.54
C VAL A 58 -7.97 2.00 -5.60
N GLN A 59 -8.25 2.66 -6.71
CA GLN A 59 -8.11 4.10 -6.83
C GLN A 59 -9.34 4.74 -6.20
N ALA A 60 -9.17 5.39 -5.04
CA ALA A 60 -10.24 6.14 -4.41
C ALA A 60 -10.44 7.46 -5.15
N LYS A 61 -11.68 7.72 -5.58
CA LYS A 61 -12.04 8.97 -6.22
C LYS A 61 -12.28 10.05 -5.16
N ASN A 62 -11.34 10.99 -5.07
CA ASN A 62 -11.41 12.09 -4.10
C ASN A 62 -11.95 13.40 -4.73
N ASN A 63 -12.45 13.35 -5.96
CA ASN A 63 -12.97 14.51 -6.68
C ASN A 63 -14.49 14.41 -6.92
N THR A 64 -15.12 15.55 -7.17
CA THR A 64 -16.56 15.68 -7.41
C THR A 64 -16.95 15.59 -8.89
N VAL A 65 -15.97 15.53 -9.79
CA VAL A 65 -16.19 15.45 -11.26
C VAL A 65 -16.77 14.10 -11.68
N GLY A 66 -17.28 13.96 -12.90
CA GLY A 66 -17.83 12.69 -13.41
C GLY A 66 -16.80 11.56 -13.49
N LEU A 67 -17.26 10.30 -13.52
CA LEU A 67 -16.39 9.16 -13.85
C LEU A 67 -15.84 9.33 -15.27
N GLY A 68 -14.53 9.22 -15.46
CA GLY A 68 -13.88 9.40 -16.76
C GLY A 68 -13.55 10.85 -17.15
N ALA A 69 -13.86 11.84 -16.29
CA ALA A 69 -13.34 13.19 -16.46
C ALA A 69 -11.82 13.16 -16.21
N ALA A 70 -11.03 13.61 -17.19
CA ALA A 70 -9.60 13.80 -17.00
C ALA A 70 -9.38 14.87 -15.93
N GLU A 71 -8.36 14.72 -15.08
CA GLU A 71 -7.96 15.74 -14.08
C GLU A 71 -7.55 17.08 -14.73
N ASN A 72 -7.47 17.14 -16.05
CA ASN A 72 -7.15 18.34 -16.85
C ASN A 72 -8.38 19.19 -17.19
N TYR A 73 -9.30 19.41 -16.25
CA TYR A 73 -10.28 20.49 -16.39
C TYR A 73 -9.91 21.57 -15.37
N GLU A 74 -9.14 22.55 -15.86
CA GLU A 74 -8.60 23.77 -15.23
C GLU A 74 -8.63 23.91 -13.69
#